data_AF-A0A6A3LNN8-F1
#
_entry.id   AF-A0A6A3LNN8-F1
#
_cell.length_a   1.000
_cell.length_b   1.000
_cell.length_c   1.000
_cell.angle_alpha   90.00
_cell.angle_beta   90.00
_cell.angle_gamma   90.00
#
_symmetry.space_group_name_H-M   'P 1'
#
loop_
_entity.id
_entity.type
_entity.pdbx_description
1 polymer ?
#
loop_
_entity_poly.entity_id
_entity_poly.type
_entity_poly.pdbx_seq_one_letter_code
_entity_poly.pdbx_strand_id
1 'polypeptide(L)'
;MESLDRARALNALLALPRLECMLRVYRTWVNVEGVEGGMALTRRELQCVLEFPTQEQHVDFLFDTFRCVSAASKPRVDLLTLLTTAAALAQGALVDKARFVFALVDLDTEDDIVEAELALVISSCCSGLYRLGLIPDEDRVSEMDAMALAYEAFDFVELEDGDKMTFAMFLKWCVFHPRPKALLEKISCMFAACDAVKKMNEALQEHRERLEKVSLCHYDAMHFGSFDEGVEKVEVVGQVVPIQGLRDVRRVALLSVACLLELLVVHVQLIISGVIKRRVWNFTNAA
;
A
#
# COMPACT_ATOMS: atom_id res chain seq x y z
N MET A 1 -11.41 1.61 -2.87
CA MET A 1 -10.86 2.87 -2.31
C MET A 1 -10.38 2.62 -0.88
N GLU A 2 -11.23 2.10 0.01
CA GLU A 2 -10.87 1.78 1.40
C GLU A 2 -9.58 0.94 1.58
N SER A 3 -9.42 -0.18 0.85
CA SER A 3 -8.22 -1.04 0.93
C SER A 3 -6.91 -0.28 0.66
N LEU A 4 -6.96 0.62 -0.30
CA LEU A 4 -5.82 1.43 -0.69
C LEU A 4 -5.55 2.54 0.34
N ASP A 5 -6.59 3.13 0.91
CA ASP A 5 -6.43 4.09 2.00
C ASP A 5 -5.78 3.43 3.22
N ARG A 6 -6.14 2.18 3.54
CA ARG A 6 -5.48 1.37 4.58
C ARG A 6 -4.01 1.11 4.26
N ALA A 7 -3.69 0.73 3.02
CA ALA A 7 -2.31 0.49 2.58
C ALA A 7 -1.45 1.76 2.65
N ARG A 8 -2.02 2.93 2.32
CA ARG A 8 -1.34 4.22 2.48
C ARG A 8 -1.17 4.61 3.93
N ALA A 9 -2.20 4.42 4.76
CA ALA A 9 -2.09 4.66 6.19
C ALA A 9 -0.91 3.85 6.75
N LEU A 10 -0.81 2.56 6.39
CA LEU A 10 0.32 1.73 6.80
C LEU A 10 1.67 2.25 6.28
N ASN A 11 1.78 2.57 4.98
CA ASN A 11 3.02 3.10 4.38
C ASN A 11 3.45 4.44 4.99
N ALA A 12 2.49 5.33 5.29
CA ALA A 12 2.76 6.62 5.93
C ALA A 12 3.18 6.46 7.40
N LEU A 13 2.65 5.44 8.08
CA LEU A 13 2.99 5.16 9.48
C LEU A 13 4.34 4.49 9.64
N LEU A 14 4.68 3.55 8.75
CA LEU A 14 5.78 2.62 8.93
C LEU A 14 6.77 2.67 7.76
N ALA A 15 7.57 3.73 7.72
CA ALA A 15 8.73 3.79 6.85
C ALA A 15 9.80 2.75 7.25
N LEU A 16 10.69 2.37 6.33
CA LEU A 16 11.69 1.33 6.56
C LEU A 16 12.57 1.55 7.82
N PRO A 17 13.10 2.76 8.10
CA PRO A 17 13.86 2.99 9.34
C PRO A 17 13.03 2.78 10.61
N ARG A 18 11.72 3.02 10.54
CA ARG A 18 10.81 2.77 11.65
C ARG A 18 10.62 1.27 11.88
N LEU A 19 10.50 0.49 10.81
CA LEU A 19 10.42 -0.97 10.87
C LEU A 19 11.67 -1.59 11.48
N GLU A 20 12.86 -1.11 11.09
CA GLU A 20 14.14 -1.50 11.69
C GLU A 20 14.20 -1.19 13.18
N CYS A 21 13.69 -0.03 13.59
CA CYS A 21 13.61 0.36 15.00
C CYS A 21 12.66 -0.57 15.77
N MET A 22 11.47 -0.85 15.22
CA MET A 22 10.50 -1.78 15.81
C MET A 22 11.11 -3.17 16.02
N LEU A 23 11.78 -3.71 15.00
CA LEU A 23 12.42 -5.03 15.07
C LEU A 23 13.54 -5.05 16.11
N ARG A 24 14.34 -3.98 16.20
CA ARG A 24 15.37 -3.84 17.23
C ARG A 24 14.76 -3.82 18.63
N VAL A 25 13.76 -2.99 18.86
CA VAL A 25 13.07 -2.91 20.17
C VAL A 25 12.45 -4.25 20.53
N TYR A 26 11.83 -4.93 19.58
CA TYR A 26 11.27 -6.27 19.78
C TYR A 26 12.35 -7.27 20.23
N ARG A 27 13.45 -7.39 19.49
CA ARG A 27 14.56 -8.31 19.83
C ARG A 27 15.23 -7.97 21.16
N THR A 28 15.33 -6.69 21.52
CA THR A 28 16.01 -6.28 22.75
C THR A 28 15.12 -6.37 23.99
N TRP A 29 13.84 -6.05 23.88
CA TRP A 29 12.98 -5.79 25.06
C TRP A 29 11.75 -6.69 25.17
N VAL A 30 11.31 -7.31 24.07
CA VAL A 30 10.09 -8.14 24.06
C VAL A 30 10.44 -9.61 23.93
N ASN A 31 11.25 -9.97 22.94
CA ASN A 31 11.74 -11.32 22.71
C ASN A 31 13.21 -11.44 23.09
N VAL A 32 13.47 -11.39 24.41
CA VAL A 32 14.81 -11.49 24.97
C VAL A 32 15.34 -12.91 24.76
N GLU A 33 16.61 -13.03 24.36
CA GLU A 33 17.29 -14.32 24.19
C GLU A 33 17.07 -15.25 25.39
N GLY A 34 16.65 -16.50 25.10
CA GLY A 34 16.36 -17.52 26.11
C GLY A 34 14.91 -17.55 26.63
N VAL A 35 14.05 -16.63 26.19
CA VAL A 35 12.59 -16.72 26.37
C VAL A 35 11.99 -17.27 25.08
N GLU A 36 11.12 -18.27 25.14
CA GLU A 36 10.33 -18.75 23.99
C GLU A 36 9.26 -17.70 23.61
N GLY A 37 9.70 -16.53 23.15
CA GLY A 37 8.85 -15.48 22.62
C GLY A 37 8.64 -15.69 21.13
N GLY A 38 7.41 -16.00 20.73
CA GLY A 38 7.02 -15.96 19.31
C GLY A 38 6.85 -14.52 18.81
N MET A 39 6.60 -14.37 17.51
CA MET A 39 6.32 -13.10 16.83
C MET A 39 4.89 -12.56 17.07
N ALA A 40 4.21 -12.99 18.14
CA ALA A 40 2.82 -12.64 18.44
C ALA A 40 2.73 -11.64 19.59
N LEU A 41 2.38 -10.39 19.29
CA LEU A 41 2.39 -9.28 20.26
C LEU A 41 1.03 -9.03 20.89
N THR A 42 1.02 -8.83 22.21
CA THR A 42 -0.08 -8.17 22.93
C THR A 42 -0.19 -6.70 22.51
N ARG A 43 -1.29 -6.05 22.89
CA ARG A 43 -1.48 -4.61 22.68
C ARG A 43 -0.38 -3.77 23.33
N ARG A 44 0.04 -4.15 24.55
CA ARG A 44 1.10 -3.46 25.28
C ARG A 44 2.46 -3.64 24.63
N GLU A 45 2.77 -4.84 24.16
CA GLU A 45 4.03 -5.11 23.45
C GLU A 45 4.05 -4.39 22.09
N LEU A 46 2.92 -4.34 21.36
CA LEU A 46 2.83 -3.55 20.14
C LEU A 46 3.07 -2.06 20.39
N GLN A 47 2.46 -1.50 21.45
CA GLN A 47 2.71 -0.11 21.86
C GLN A 47 4.18 0.13 22.22
N CYS A 48 4.84 -0.85 22.84
CA CYS A 48 6.24 -0.79 23.18
C CYS A 48 7.13 -0.72 21.92
N VAL A 49 6.95 -1.66 20.98
CA VAL A 49 7.77 -1.71 19.75
C VAL A 49 7.51 -0.51 18.84
N LEU A 50 6.30 0.05 18.87
CA LEU A 50 5.95 1.25 18.12
C LEU A 50 6.52 2.54 18.71
N GLU A 51 7.15 2.49 19.91
CA GLU A 51 7.70 3.60 20.70
C GLU A 51 6.73 4.79 20.93
N PHE A 52 6.54 5.17 22.20
CA PHE A 52 5.61 6.22 22.65
C PHE A 52 5.88 7.59 21.96
N PRO A 53 4.87 8.30 21.40
CA PRO A 53 3.43 8.12 21.50
C PRO A 53 2.79 7.91 20.12
N THR A 54 2.55 6.67 19.73
CA THR A 54 1.63 6.44 18.61
C THR A 54 0.22 6.82 19.06
N GLN A 55 -0.50 7.60 18.25
CA GLN A 55 -1.93 7.84 18.49
C GLN A 55 -2.65 6.49 18.63
N GLU A 56 -3.52 6.33 19.64
CA GLU A 56 -4.21 5.04 19.92
C GLU A 56 -4.88 4.45 18.67
N GLN A 57 -5.37 5.33 17.80
CA GLN A 57 -5.98 5.03 16.50
C GLN A 57 -5.09 4.14 15.61
N HIS A 58 -3.78 4.39 15.59
CA HIS A 58 -2.84 3.60 14.79
C HIS A 58 -2.63 2.21 15.40
N VAL A 59 -2.60 2.12 16.73
CA VAL A 59 -2.50 0.84 17.44
C VAL A 59 -3.74 0.00 17.17
N ASP A 60 -4.93 0.59 17.22
CA ASP A 60 -6.20 -0.06 16.89
C ASP A 60 -6.22 -0.56 15.44
N PHE A 61 -5.85 0.31 14.49
CA PHE A 61 -5.76 -0.06 13.07
C PHE A 61 -4.84 -1.27 12.86
N LEU A 62 -3.65 -1.28 13.46
CA LEU A 62 -2.70 -2.39 13.36
C LEU A 62 -3.23 -3.65 14.05
N PHE A 63 -3.91 -3.51 15.20
CA PHE A 63 -4.52 -4.62 15.92
C PHE A 63 -5.63 -5.31 15.14
N ASP A 64 -6.47 -4.53 14.47
CA ASP A 64 -7.59 -5.05 13.72
C ASP A 64 -7.14 -5.62 12.38
N THR A 65 -6.15 -5.01 11.75
CA THR A 65 -5.63 -5.47 10.46
C THR A 65 -4.78 -6.72 10.60
N PHE A 66 -3.89 -6.80 11.60
CA PHE A 66 -2.87 -7.84 11.71
C PHE A 66 -3.12 -8.85 12.84
N ARG A 67 -4.38 -8.97 13.30
CA ARG A 67 -4.78 -9.93 14.33
C ARG A 67 -4.45 -11.38 13.96
N CYS A 68 -3.93 -12.16 14.91
CA CYS A 68 -3.78 -13.61 14.77
C CYS A 68 -5.15 -14.30 14.72
N VAL A 69 -5.34 -15.27 13.82
CA VAL A 69 -6.63 -15.96 13.59
C VAL A 69 -7.05 -16.84 14.78
N SER A 70 -6.10 -17.40 15.53
CA SER A 70 -6.36 -18.42 16.56
C SER A 70 -6.58 -17.87 17.98
N ALA A 71 -6.28 -16.59 18.24
CA ALA A 71 -6.14 -16.06 19.60
C ALA A 71 -7.44 -15.44 20.17
N ALA A 72 -8.57 -16.15 20.10
CA ALA A 72 -9.90 -15.62 20.43
C ALA A 72 -10.02 -15.09 21.87
N SER A 73 -9.34 -15.70 22.85
CA SER A 73 -9.40 -15.28 24.26
C SER A 73 -8.43 -14.15 24.62
N LYS A 74 -7.37 -13.96 23.82
CA LYS A 74 -6.31 -12.99 24.06
C LYS A 74 -5.79 -12.48 22.71
N PRO A 75 -6.38 -11.43 22.13
CA PRO A 75 -5.99 -10.97 20.80
C PRO A 75 -4.50 -10.63 20.78
N ARG A 76 -3.85 -11.05 19.70
CA ARG A 76 -2.44 -10.82 19.41
C ARG A 76 -2.30 -10.28 17.99
N VAL A 77 -1.26 -9.51 17.76
CA VAL A 77 -0.82 -9.08 16.43
C VAL A 77 0.33 -9.95 15.98
N ASP A 78 0.24 -10.42 14.74
CA ASP A 78 1.32 -11.12 14.07
C ASP A 78 2.35 -10.10 13.56
N LEU A 79 3.47 -9.98 14.28
CA LEU A 79 4.54 -9.04 13.97
C LEU A 79 5.23 -9.37 12.65
N LEU A 80 5.40 -10.65 12.33
CA LEU A 80 6.06 -11.06 11.09
C LEU A 80 5.23 -10.63 9.87
N THR A 81 3.93 -10.92 9.90
CA THR A 81 2.98 -10.47 8.88
C THR A 81 2.94 -8.94 8.78
N LEU A 82 2.95 -8.23 9.93
CA LEU A 82 3.00 -6.77 9.95
C LEU A 82 4.27 -6.22 9.26
N LEU A 83 5.45 -6.68 9.69
CA LEU A 83 6.73 -6.15 9.24
C LEU A 83 7.00 -6.49 7.77
N THR A 84 6.74 -7.73 7.34
CA THR A 84 6.90 -8.14 5.92
C THR A 84 5.99 -7.35 4.99
N THR A 85 4.72 -7.15 5.38
CA THR A 85 3.74 -6.39 4.59
C THR A 85 4.09 -4.90 4.54
N ALA A 86 4.45 -4.31 5.67
CA ALA A 86 4.86 -2.92 5.72
C ALA A 86 6.14 -2.68 4.91
N ALA A 87 7.11 -3.59 4.99
CA ALA A 87 8.33 -3.52 4.18
C ALA A 87 8.03 -3.62 2.68
N ALA A 88 7.11 -4.50 2.25
CA ALA A 88 6.70 -4.59 0.85
C ALA A 88 6.09 -3.27 0.33
N LEU A 89 5.31 -2.59 1.16
CA LEU A 89 4.64 -1.32 0.84
C LEU A 89 5.51 -0.08 1.05
N ALA A 90 6.61 -0.21 1.79
CA ALA A 90 7.50 0.90 2.10
C ALA A 90 8.10 1.52 0.83
N GLN A 91 8.22 2.85 0.86
CA GLN A 91 9.02 3.58 -0.11
C GLN A 91 10.52 3.32 0.12
N GLY A 92 11.30 3.30 -0.96
CA GLY A 92 12.75 3.07 -0.90
C GLY A 92 13.24 2.05 -1.91
N ALA A 93 14.56 1.84 -1.92
CA ALA A 93 15.18 0.91 -2.84
C ALA A 93 14.80 -0.54 -2.51
N LEU A 94 14.57 -1.36 -3.54
CA LEU A 94 14.23 -2.77 -3.37
C LEU A 94 15.29 -3.53 -2.56
N VAL A 95 16.57 -3.21 -2.76
CA VAL A 95 17.68 -3.85 -2.04
C VAL A 95 17.58 -3.67 -0.52
N ASP A 96 17.18 -2.49 -0.05
CA ASP A 96 17.09 -2.21 1.40
C ASP A 96 15.87 -2.90 2.00
N LYS A 97 14.76 -2.90 1.28
CA LYS A 97 13.54 -3.63 1.67
C LYS A 97 13.79 -5.14 1.72
N ALA A 98 14.47 -5.68 0.70
CA ALA A 98 14.85 -7.08 0.65
C ALA A 98 15.81 -7.43 1.79
N ARG A 99 16.79 -6.58 2.10
CA ARG A 99 17.72 -6.79 3.22
C ARG A 99 17.00 -6.82 4.56
N PHE A 100 16.05 -5.91 4.77
CA PHE A 100 15.23 -5.91 5.98
C PHE A 100 14.39 -7.19 6.11
N VAL A 101 13.73 -7.62 5.03
CA VAL A 101 12.91 -8.84 5.03
C VAL A 101 13.78 -10.08 5.23
N PHE A 102 14.95 -10.15 4.61
CA PHE A 102 15.91 -11.23 4.78
C PHE A 102 16.35 -11.35 6.25
N ALA A 103 16.79 -10.23 6.84
CA ALA A 103 17.21 -10.18 8.25
C ALA A 103 16.07 -10.42 9.26
N LEU A 104 14.82 -10.38 8.83
CA LEU A 104 13.64 -10.64 9.66
C LEU A 104 13.37 -12.14 9.84
N VAL A 105 13.70 -12.95 8.82
CA VAL A 105 13.43 -14.40 8.79
C VAL A 105 14.65 -15.27 8.92
N ASP A 106 15.85 -14.72 8.78
CA ASP A 106 17.07 -15.35 9.27
C ASP A 106 16.98 -15.41 10.81
N LEU A 107 16.42 -16.51 11.30
CA LEU A 107 16.15 -16.74 12.73
C LEU A 107 17.32 -17.43 13.42
N ASP A 108 18.18 -18.13 12.67
CA ASP A 108 19.31 -18.91 13.18
C ASP A 108 20.66 -18.16 13.10
N THR A 109 20.68 -16.92 12.57
CA THR A 109 21.86 -16.05 12.43
C THR A 109 22.96 -16.65 11.56
N GLU A 110 22.59 -17.60 10.68
CA GLU A 110 23.53 -18.21 9.75
C GLU A 110 23.72 -17.36 8.48
N ASP A 111 23.12 -16.17 8.39
CA ASP A 111 23.15 -15.24 7.25
C ASP A 111 22.58 -15.84 5.94
N ASP A 112 21.87 -16.97 6.05
CA ASP A 112 21.26 -17.71 4.95
C ASP A 112 19.83 -18.15 5.33
N ILE A 113 18.93 -18.23 4.35
CA ILE A 113 17.55 -18.68 4.59
C ILE A 113 17.29 -20.07 4.01
N VAL A 114 16.53 -20.89 4.75
CA VAL A 114 16.03 -22.18 4.25
C VAL A 114 14.66 -22.02 3.57
N GLU A 115 14.23 -23.04 2.82
CA GLU A 115 12.94 -23.05 2.09
C GLU A 115 11.75 -22.71 2.98
N ALA A 116 11.72 -23.28 4.19
CA ALA A 116 10.64 -23.05 5.15
C ALA A 116 10.56 -21.59 5.62
N GLU A 117 11.70 -20.91 5.77
CA GLU A 117 11.76 -19.49 6.14
C GLU A 117 11.31 -18.61 4.99
N LEU A 118 11.68 -18.95 3.75
CA LEU A 118 11.18 -18.25 2.58
C LEU A 118 9.67 -18.42 2.39
N ALA A 119 9.14 -19.63 2.60
CA ALA A 119 7.71 -19.89 2.58
C ALA A 119 6.97 -19.08 3.65
N LEU A 120 7.57 -18.90 4.82
CA LEU A 120 7.05 -18.05 5.88
C LEU A 120 6.98 -16.58 5.44
N VAL A 121 8.04 -16.03 4.81
CA VAL A 121 8.01 -14.66 4.23
C VAL A 121 6.86 -14.51 3.23
N ILE A 122 6.75 -15.46 2.30
CA ILE A 122 5.77 -15.41 1.20
C ILE A 122 4.35 -15.44 1.78
N SER A 123 4.05 -16.41 2.64
CA SER A 123 2.73 -16.54 3.26
C SER A 123 2.37 -15.34 4.13
N SER A 124 3.29 -14.85 4.96
CA SER A 124 3.08 -13.65 5.80
C SER A 124 2.82 -12.40 4.96
N CYS A 125 3.62 -12.15 3.92
CA CYS A 125 3.43 -10.99 3.05
C CYS A 125 2.09 -11.05 2.32
N CYS A 126 1.76 -12.20 1.71
CA CYS A 126 0.47 -12.39 1.03
C CYS A 126 -0.71 -12.27 2.00
N SER A 127 -0.59 -12.82 3.22
CA SER A 127 -1.62 -12.72 4.26
C SER A 127 -1.88 -11.26 4.63
N GLY A 128 -0.85 -10.46 4.86
CA GLY A 128 -1.04 -9.06 5.23
C GLY A 128 -1.55 -8.19 4.07
N LEU A 129 -1.08 -8.42 2.84
CA LEU A 129 -1.63 -7.76 1.65
C LEU A 129 -3.11 -8.10 1.43
N TYR A 130 -3.52 -9.34 1.69
CA TYR A 130 -4.93 -9.75 1.71
C TYR A 130 -5.73 -9.04 2.81
N ARG A 131 -5.20 -8.96 4.04
CA ARG A 131 -5.86 -8.24 5.16
C ARG A 131 -6.02 -6.74 4.90
N LEU A 132 -5.13 -6.16 4.11
CA LEU A 132 -5.24 -4.79 3.60
C LEU A 132 -6.20 -4.67 2.41
N GLY A 133 -6.71 -5.78 1.88
CA GLY A 133 -7.61 -5.81 0.72
C GLY A 133 -6.92 -5.45 -0.60
N LEU A 134 -5.60 -5.64 -0.70
CA LEU A 134 -4.80 -5.38 -1.90
C LEU A 134 -4.75 -6.60 -2.85
N ILE A 135 -5.05 -7.78 -2.30
CA ILE A 135 -5.08 -9.05 -3.00
C ILE A 135 -6.47 -9.67 -2.77
N PRO A 136 -7.15 -10.18 -3.82
CA PRO A 136 -8.44 -10.86 -3.68
C PRO A 136 -8.29 -12.21 -2.96
N ASP A 137 -9.41 -12.75 -2.48
CA ASP A 137 -9.42 -14.04 -1.77
C ASP A 137 -8.94 -15.22 -2.62
N GLU A 138 -9.15 -15.13 -3.94
CA GLU A 138 -8.69 -16.13 -4.93
C GLU A 138 -7.16 -16.20 -5.05
N ASP A 139 -6.48 -15.09 -4.77
CA ASP A 139 -5.02 -14.98 -4.81
C ASP A 139 -4.40 -15.23 -3.41
N ARG A 140 -5.19 -15.75 -2.46
CA ARG A 140 -4.71 -16.06 -1.12
C ARG A 140 -3.78 -17.27 -1.17
N VAL A 141 -2.57 -17.07 -0.67
CA VAL A 141 -1.55 -18.12 -0.60
C VAL A 141 -1.76 -18.92 0.68
N SER A 142 -2.04 -20.23 0.55
CA SER A 142 -2.02 -21.16 1.68
C SER A 142 -0.58 -21.51 2.09
N GLU A 143 -0.39 -22.16 3.24
CA GLU A 143 0.95 -22.63 3.65
C GLU A 143 1.54 -23.61 2.62
N MET A 144 0.72 -24.49 2.05
CA MET A 144 1.14 -25.42 1.02
C MET A 144 1.55 -24.70 -0.28
N ASP A 145 0.78 -23.69 -0.68
CA ASP A 145 1.13 -22.86 -1.85
C ASP A 145 2.44 -22.12 -1.57
N ALA A 146 2.59 -21.51 -0.40
CA ALA A 146 3.81 -20.77 -0.04
C ALA A 146 5.06 -21.66 -0.09
N MET A 147 4.94 -22.91 0.34
CA MET A 147 6.03 -23.88 0.24
C MET A 147 6.36 -24.21 -1.22
N ALA A 148 5.35 -24.45 -2.08
CA ALA A 148 5.58 -24.67 -3.51
C ALA A 148 6.22 -23.44 -4.20
N LEU A 149 5.81 -22.24 -3.79
CA LEU A 149 6.42 -20.98 -4.26
C LEU A 149 7.89 -20.85 -3.82
N ALA A 150 8.22 -21.31 -2.61
CA ALA A 150 9.59 -21.32 -2.11
C ALA A 150 10.46 -22.33 -2.87
N TYR A 151 9.98 -23.56 -3.12
CA TYR A 151 10.68 -24.53 -3.96
C TYR A 151 10.99 -23.96 -5.36
N GLU A 152 10.01 -23.32 -6.01
CA GLU A 152 10.24 -22.66 -7.31
C GLU A 152 11.29 -21.54 -7.22
N ALA A 153 11.35 -20.83 -6.10
CA ALA A 153 12.35 -19.79 -5.88
C ALA A 153 13.76 -20.36 -5.74
N PHE A 154 13.91 -21.49 -5.03
CA PHE A 154 15.17 -22.21 -4.86
C PHE A 154 15.66 -22.81 -6.19
N ASP A 155 14.76 -23.46 -6.93
CA ASP A 155 15.04 -23.97 -8.28
C ASP A 155 15.49 -22.84 -9.23
N PHE A 156 14.83 -21.68 -9.19
CA PHE A 156 15.20 -20.52 -10.01
C PHE A 156 16.62 -19.98 -9.73
N VAL A 157 17.11 -20.11 -8.49
CA VAL A 157 18.47 -19.72 -8.15
C VAL A 157 19.47 -20.87 -8.24
N GLU A 158 19.04 -22.02 -8.77
CA GLU A 158 19.84 -23.22 -9.01
C GLU A 158 20.40 -23.83 -7.71
N LEU A 159 19.58 -23.86 -6.64
CA LEU A 159 19.91 -24.54 -5.38
C LEU A 159 19.34 -25.96 -5.36
N GLU A 160 20.07 -26.90 -4.74
CA GLU A 160 19.59 -28.27 -4.51
C GLU A 160 18.76 -28.36 -3.22
N ASP A 161 18.01 -29.46 -3.07
CA ASP A 161 17.18 -29.69 -1.88
C ASP A 161 18.04 -29.70 -0.60
N GLY A 162 17.72 -28.81 0.34
CA GLY A 162 18.42 -28.67 1.61
C GLY A 162 19.60 -27.71 1.59
N ASP A 163 19.93 -27.12 0.44
CA ASP A 163 20.82 -25.97 0.38
C ASP A 163 20.17 -24.74 1.04
N LYS A 164 21.00 -23.73 1.34
CA LYS A 164 20.53 -22.46 1.90
C LYS A 164 20.70 -21.32 0.89
N MET A 165 19.80 -20.36 0.96
CA MET A 165 19.77 -19.21 0.07
C MET A 165 20.43 -18.00 0.72
N THR A 166 21.54 -17.55 0.15
CA THR A 166 22.22 -16.31 0.54
C THR A 166 21.38 -15.07 0.20
N PHE A 167 21.69 -13.93 0.85
CA PHE A 167 21.04 -12.65 0.51
C PHE A 167 21.14 -12.28 -0.99
N ALA A 168 22.28 -12.56 -1.62
CA ALA A 168 22.48 -12.25 -3.04
C ALA A 168 21.51 -13.05 -3.94
N MET A 169 21.28 -14.32 -3.61
CA MET A 169 20.32 -15.19 -4.30
C MET A 169 18.88 -14.76 -4.04
N PHE A 170 18.55 -14.43 -2.79
CA PHE A 170 17.24 -13.88 -2.44
C PHE A 170 16.93 -12.59 -3.20
N LEU A 171 17.91 -11.68 -3.30
CA LEU A 171 17.77 -10.46 -4.08
C LEU A 171 17.62 -10.75 -5.58
N LYS A 172 18.38 -11.70 -6.13
CA LYS A 172 18.24 -12.16 -7.53
C LYS A 172 16.82 -12.64 -7.78
N TRP A 173 16.26 -13.47 -6.90
CA TRP A 173 14.88 -13.92 -6.98
C TRP A 173 13.89 -12.74 -6.95
N CYS A 174 14.02 -11.83 -5.97
CA CYS A 174 13.14 -10.65 -5.86
C CYS A 174 13.14 -9.76 -7.12
N VAL A 175 14.28 -9.62 -7.80
CA VAL A 175 14.44 -8.72 -8.95
C VAL A 175 14.03 -9.38 -10.26
N PHE A 176 14.42 -10.63 -10.48
CA PHE A 176 14.36 -11.27 -11.79
C PHE A 176 13.23 -12.29 -11.91
N HIS A 177 12.74 -12.85 -10.80
CA HIS A 177 11.67 -13.83 -10.86
C HIS A 177 10.33 -13.15 -11.22
N PRO A 178 9.52 -13.72 -12.14
CA PRO A 178 8.29 -13.09 -12.63
C PRO A 178 7.28 -12.75 -11.52
N ARG A 179 7.15 -13.61 -10.51
CA ARG A 179 6.14 -13.45 -9.44
C ARG A 179 6.41 -12.26 -8.50
N PRO A 180 7.55 -12.18 -7.77
CA PRO A 180 7.87 -11.02 -6.95
C PRO A 180 7.85 -9.72 -7.76
N LYS A 181 8.39 -9.76 -8.98
CA LYS A 181 8.41 -8.61 -9.87
C LYS A 181 7.00 -8.11 -10.21
N ALA A 182 6.09 -8.99 -10.63
CA ALA A 182 4.72 -8.62 -10.94
C ALA A 182 3.98 -8.06 -9.73
N LEU A 183 4.21 -8.61 -8.54
CA LEU A 183 3.61 -8.11 -7.30
C LEU A 183 4.10 -6.69 -6.97
N LEU A 184 5.42 -6.46 -7.02
CA LEU A 184 6.02 -5.15 -6.74
C LEU A 184 5.61 -4.09 -7.77
N GLU A 185 5.50 -4.47 -9.05
CA GLU A 185 4.98 -3.61 -10.12
C GLU A 185 3.50 -3.26 -9.88
N LYS A 186 2.67 -4.25 -9.49
CA LYS A 186 1.25 -4.03 -9.14
C LYS A 186 1.12 -3.05 -7.98
N ILE A 187 1.88 -3.24 -6.89
CA ILE A 187 1.90 -2.32 -5.73
C ILE A 187 2.31 -0.92 -6.15
N SER A 188 3.40 -0.80 -6.92
CA SER A 188 3.90 0.50 -7.40
C SER A 188 2.87 1.22 -8.28
N CYS A 189 2.23 0.48 -9.19
CA CYS A 189 1.17 1.00 -10.07
C CYS A 189 -0.04 1.47 -9.25
N MET A 190 -0.45 0.72 -8.23
CA MET A 190 -1.56 1.11 -7.35
C MET A 190 -1.27 2.43 -6.65
N PHE A 191 -0.09 2.59 -6.04
CA PHE A 191 0.26 3.87 -5.39
C PHE A 191 0.32 5.02 -6.38
N ALA A 192 0.93 4.84 -7.56
CA ALA A 192 1.03 5.87 -8.58
C ALA A 192 -0.35 6.33 -9.13
N ALA A 193 -1.22 5.36 -9.47
CA ALA A 193 -2.57 5.66 -9.95
C ALA A 193 -3.35 6.47 -8.91
N CYS A 194 -3.16 6.16 -7.65
CA CYS A 194 -3.90 6.81 -6.59
C CYS A 194 -3.37 8.20 -6.26
N ASP A 195 -2.07 8.44 -6.44
CA ASP A 195 -1.50 9.77 -6.30
C ASP A 195 -1.99 10.68 -7.42
N ALA A 196 -2.18 10.12 -8.63
CA ALA A 196 -2.82 10.83 -9.73
C ALA A 196 -4.29 11.20 -9.41
N VAL A 197 -5.08 10.24 -8.89
CA VAL A 197 -6.47 10.51 -8.48
C VAL A 197 -6.55 11.57 -7.38
N LYS A 198 -5.64 11.54 -6.41
CA LYS A 198 -5.59 12.55 -5.33
C LYS A 198 -5.29 13.95 -5.90
N LYS A 199 -4.27 14.06 -6.77
CA LYS A 199 -3.94 15.32 -7.45
C LYS A 199 -5.10 15.84 -8.30
N MET A 200 -5.83 14.95 -8.98
CA MET A 200 -7.04 15.33 -9.72
C MET A 200 -8.14 15.87 -8.79
N ASN A 201 -8.39 15.22 -7.65
CA ASN A 201 -9.38 15.67 -6.69
C ASN A 201 -9.00 17.03 -6.07
N GLU A 202 -7.73 17.23 -5.74
CA GLU A 202 -7.21 18.51 -5.24
C GLU A 202 -7.40 19.62 -6.28
N ALA A 203 -7.05 19.36 -7.55
CA ALA A 203 -7.25 20.31 -8.65
C ALA A 203 -8.75 20.62 -8.87
N LEU A 204 -9.63 19.62 -8.82
CA LEU A 204 -11.07 19.81 -8.94
C LEU A 204 -11.62 20.65 -7.79
N GLN A 205 -11.13 20.43 -6.57
CA GLN A 205 -11.55 21.19 -5.40
C GLN A 205 -11.08 22.64 -5.47
N GLU A 206 -9.84 22.87 -5.90
CA GLU A 206 -9.33 24.22 -6.16
C GLU A 206 -10.14 24.94 -7.24
N HIS A 207 -10.48 24.24 -8.34
CA HIS A 207 -11.34 24.79 -9.38
C HIS A 207 -12.73 25.14 -8.86
N ARG A 208 -13.32 24.30 -8.00
CA ARG A 208 -14.60 24.56 -7.35
C ARG A 208 -14.54 25.78 -6.45
N GLU A 209 -13.53 25.89 -5.59
CA GLU A 209 -13.34 27.05 -4.71
C GLU A 209 -13.12 28.35 -5.50
N ARG A 210 -12.40 28.29 -6.62
CA ARG A 210 -12.26 29.44 -7.55
C ARG A 210 -13.61 29.83 -8.17
N LEU A 211 -14.42 28.86 -8.61
CA LEU A 211 -15.75 29.12 -9.18
C LEU A 211 -16.72 29.70 -8.13
N GLU A 212 -16.67 29.23 -6.90
CA GLU A 212 -17.45 29.76 -5.78
C GLU A 212 -17.02 31.20 -5.44
N LYS A 213 -15.70 31.48 -5.42
CA LYS A 213 -15.17 32.85 -5.24
C LYS A 213 -15.57 33.80 -6.39
N VAL A 214 -15.44 33.36 -7.64
CA VAL A 214 -15.86 34.16 -8.81
C VAL A 214 -17.36 34.40 -8.80
N SER A 215 -18.17 33.40 -8.42
CA SER A 215 -19.62 33.56 -8.33
C SER A 215 -20.02 34.53 -7.22
N LEU A 216 -19.35 34.50 -6.06
CA LEU A 216 -19.55 35.48 -4.98
C LEU A 216 -19.13 36.89 -5.42
N CYS A 217 -17.95 37.06 -6.02
CA CYS A 217 -17.50 38.37 -6.52
C CYS A 217 -18.41 38.92 -7.63
N HIS A 218 -18.98 38.06 -8.48
CA HIS A 218 -19.93 38.47 -9.51
C HIS A 218 -21.30 38.84 -8.92
N TYR A 219 -21.75 38.12 -7.88
CA TYR A 219 -22.97 38.45 -7.15
C TYR A 219 -22.81 39.79 -6.41
N ASP A 220 -21.68 40.01 -5.75
CA ASP A 220 -21.38 41.27 -5.06
C ASP A 220 -21.21 42.44 -6.04
N ALA A 221 -20.59 42.22 -7.20
CA ALA A 221 -20.48 43.26 -8.23
C ALA A 221 -21.82 43.61 -8.90
N MET A 222 -22.74 42.63 -9.04
CA MET A 222 -24.07 42.84 -9.63
C MET A 222 -25.11 43.37 -8.62
N HIS A 223 -24.95 43.09 -7.32
CA HIS A 223 -25.91 43.49 -6.28
C HIS A 223 -25.43 44.63 -5.37
N PHE A 224 -24.12 44.83 -5.20
CA PHE A 224 -23.53 45.84 -4.31
C PHE A 224 -22.51 46.72 -5.03
N GLY A 225 -22.80 47.08 -6.30
CA GLY A 225 -21.94 47.86 -7.19
C GLY A 225 -21.00 48.81 -6.43
N SER A 226 -19.69 48.70 -6.74
CA SER A 226 -18.57 49.38 -6.08
C SER A 226 -19.02 50.54 -5.20
N PHE A 227 -18.93 50.37 -3.88
CA PHE A 227 -19.26 51.39 -2.90
C PHE A 227 -18.52 52.70 -3.23
N ASP A 228 -19.22 53.59 -3.94
CA ASP A 228 -19.00 55.02 -3.85
C ASP A 228 -20.02 55.52 -2.83
N GLU A 229 -19.53 56.31 -1.87
CA GLU A 229 -20.24 56.70 -0.67
C GLU A 229 -21.57 57.41 -1.00
N GLY A 230 -22.69 56.77 -0.65
CA GLY A 230 -24.02 57.34 -0.86
C GLY A 230 -25.11 56.55 -0.15
N VAL A 231 -25.53 57.08 1.00
CA VAL A 231 -26.63 56.64 1.86
C VAL A 231 -27.90 56.27 1.09
N GLU A 232 -28.47 55.08 1.31
CA GLU A 232 -29.90 54.90 1.64
C GLU A 232 -30.26 53.46 2.05
N LYS A 233 -31.06 53.34 3.10
CA LYS A 233 -31.63 52.08 3.59
C LYS A 233 -32.73 51.60 2.65
N VAL A 234 -32.64 50.37 2.16
CA VAL A 234 -33.78 49.67 1.57
C VAL A 234 -33.85 48.24 2.13
N GLU A 235 -34.94 47.93 2.83
CA GLU A 235 -35.34 46.56 3.19
C GLU A 235 -35.80 45.82 1.92
N VAL A 236 -35.34 44.58 1.72
CA VAL A 236 -35.91 43.68 0.71
C VAL A 236 -36.25 42.34 1.32
N VAL A 237 -37.55 42.10 1.41
CA VAL A 237 -38.22 40.81 1.59
C VAL A 237 -38.20 40.09 0.22
N GLY A 238 -37.75 38.83 0.15
CA GLY A 238 -37.82 38.09 -1.12
C GLY A 238 -37.33 36.63 -1.07
N GLN A 239 -38.25 35.71 -1.37
CA GLN A 239 -38.18 34.24 -1.39
C GLN A 239 -36.96 33.58 -2.08
N VAL A 240 -36.50 32.48 -1.48
CA VAL A 240 -35.57 31.50 -2.07
C VAL A 240 -36.35 30.49 -2.93
N VAL A 241 -36.05 30.42 -4.23
CA VAL A 241 -36.47 29.32 -5.11
C VAL A 241 -35.23 28.45 -5.43
N PRO A 242 -35.25 27.12 -5.20
CA PRO A 242 -34.10 26.28 -5.47
C PRO A 242 -33.98 25.93 -6.95
N ILE A 243 -32.81 26.23 -7.55
CA ILE A 243 -32.47 25.90 -8.93
C ILE A 243 -32.18 24.40 -9.04
N GLN A 244 -33.08 23.66 -9.72
CA GLN A 244 -32.89 22.28 -10.12
C GLN A 244 -31.92 22.19 -11.31
N GLY A 245 -30.61 22.03 -11.04
CA GLY A 245 -29.60 21.83 -12.10
C GLY A 245 -28.37 21.00 -11.71
N LEU A 246 -28.18 20.68 -10.42
CA LEU A 246 -26.95 20.06 -9.91
C LEU A 246 -26.88 18.52 -9.99
N ARG A 247 -27.91 17.85 -10.53
CA ARG A 247 -27.92 16.37 -10.63
C ARG A 247 -27.24 15.83 -11.89
N ASP A 248 -27.20 16.59 -12.99
CA ASP A 248 -26.62 16.10 -14.25
C ASP A 248 -25.09 16.21 -14.32
N VAL A 249 -24.47 17.18 -13.64
CA VAL A 249 -23.01 17.32 -13.62
C VAL A 249 -22.32 16.15 -12.90
N ARG A 250 -22.95 15.58 -11.87
CA ARG A 250 -22.42 14.39 -11.18
C ARG A 250 -22.41 13.15 -12.06
N ARG A 251 -23.41 12.97 -12.94
CA ARG A 251 -23.46 11.82 -13.86
C ARG A 251 -22.42 11.93 -14.96
N VAL A 252 -22.21 13.13 -15.52
CA VAL A 252 -21.20 13.35 -16.57
C VAL A 252 -19.76 13.21 -16.02
N ALA A 253 -19.50 13.66 -14.78
CA ALA A 253 -18.19 13.49 -14.15
C ALA A 253 -17.88 12.01 -13.83
N LEU A 254 -18.85 11.25 -13.31
CA LEU A 254 -18.68 9.82 -13.01
C LEU A 254 -18.48 8.96 -14.28
N LEU A 255 -19.13 9.31 -15.38
CA LEU A 255 -18.93 8.67 -16.69
C LEU A 255 -17.55 8.98 -17.29
N SER A 256 -16.99 10.17 -17.05
CA SER A 256 -15.65 10.55 -17.54
C SER A 256 -14.51 9.82 -16.82
N VAL A 257 -14.65 9.54 -15.52
CA VAL A 257 -13.63 8.83 -14.72
C VAL A 257 -13.63 7.33 -15.02
N ALA A 258 -14.81 6.73 -15.24
CA ALA A 258 -14.92 5.34 -15.68
C ALA A 258 -14.30 5.13 -17.08
N CYS A 259 -14.51 6.07 -18.00
CA CYS A 259 -13.94 6.02 -19.34
C CYS A 259 -12.41 6.21 -19.34
N LEU A 260 -11.86 7.05 -18.44
CA LEU A 260 -10.42 7.21 -18.26
C LEU A 260 -9.74 6.00 -17.62
N LEU A 261 -10.42 5.29 -16.71
CA LEU A 261 -9.93 4.04 -16.12
C LEU A 261 -9.89 2.90 -17.13
N GLU A 262 -10.90 2.77 -18.00
CA GLU A 262 -10.86 1.79 -19.10
C GLU A 262 -9.78 2.14 -20.13
N LEU A 263 -9.57 3.42 -20.45
CA LEU A 263 -8.49 3.85 -21.35
C LEU A 263 -7.09 3.63 -20.76
N LEU A 264 -6.91 3.78 -19.44
CA LEU A 264 -5.66 3.47 -18.74
C LEU A 264 -5.37 1.97 -18.68
N VAL A 265 -6.39 1.14 -18.45
CA VAL A 265 -6.25 -0.33 -18.49
C VAL A 265 -5.88 -0.80 -19.90
N VAL A 266 -6.53 -0.24 -20.93
CA VAL A 266 -6.24 -0.55 -22.34
C VAL A 266 -4.86 -0.02 -22.77
N HIS A 267 -4.43 1.16 -22.31
CA HIS A 267 -3.09 1.66 -22.62
C HIS A 267 -1.98 0.87 -21.91
N VAL A 268 -2.18 0.42 -20.67
CA VAL A 268 -1.23 -0.44 -19.97
C VAL A 268 -1.13 -1.82 -20.65
N GLN A 269 -2.26 -2.40 -21.10
CA GLN A 269 -2.24 -3.63 -21.90
C GLN A 269 -1.57 -3.45 -23.27
N LEU A 270 -1.74 -2.32 -23.95
CA LEU A 270 -1.07 -2.03 -25.23
C LEU A 270 0.43 -1.76 -25.07
N ILE A 271 0.85 -1.15 -23.97
CA ILE A 271 2.28 -0.93 -23.67
C ILE A 271 2.94 -2.28 -23.30
N ILE A 272 2.28 -3.12 -22.50
CA ILE A 272 2.79 -4.46 -22.17
C ILE A 272 2.85 -5.35 -23.43
N SER A 273 1.80 -5.35 -24.26
CA SER A 273 1.79 -6.12 -25.52
C SER A 273 2.79 -5.59 -26.56
N GLY A 274 3.01 -4.27 -26.61
CA GLY A 274 4.00 -3.63 -27.48
C GLY A 274 5.44 -3.85 -27.06
N VAL A 275 5.72 -3.90 -25.74
CA VAL A 275 7.05 -4.20 -25.20
C VAL A 275 7.39 -5.69 -25.35
N ILE A 276 6.40 -6.58 -25.21
CA ILE A 276 6.57 -8.02 -25.46
C ILE A 276 6.84 -8.28 -26.95
N LYS A 277 6.10 -7.65 -27.88
CA LYS A 277 6.36 -7.81 -29.32
C LYS A 277 7.72 -7.25 -29.77
N ARG A 278 8.21 -6.15 -29.19
CA ARG A 278 9.56 -5.62 -29.49
C ARG A 278 10.68 -6.51 -28.93
N ARG A 279 10.48 -7.17 -27.78
CA ARG A 279 11.47 -8.12 -27.25
C ARG A 279 11.51 -9.44 -28.03
N VAL A 280 10.36 -9.93 -28.52
CA VAL A 280 10.31 -11.14 -29.35
C VAL A 280 10.93 -10.90 -30.74
N TRP A 281 10.71 -9.73 -31.36
CA TRP A 281 11.35 -9.40 -32.65
C TRP A 281 12.88 -9.31 -32.53
N ASN A 282 13.39 -8.70 -31.45
CA ASN A 282 14.83 -8.58 -31.26
C ASN A 282 15.53 -9.92 -30.94
N PHE A 283 14.80 -10.94 -30.49
CA PHE A 283 15.35 -12.28 -30.27
C PHE A 283 15.34 -13.16 -31.52
N THR A 284 14.40 -12.98 -32.46
CA THR A 284 14.35 -13.80 -33.69
C THR A 284 15.25 -13.28 -34.82
N ASN A 285 15.73 -12.03 -34.75
CA ASN A 285 16.63 -11.44 -35.76
C ASN A 285 18.11 -11.35 -35.32
N ALA A 286 18.46 -11.95 -34.16
CA ALA A 286 19.81 -11.99 -33.62
C ALA A 286 20.37 -13.43 -33.49
N ALA A 287 19.80 -14.37 -34.25
CA ALA A 287 20.31 -15.74 -34.43
C ALA A 287 20.60 -15.98 -35.92
#